data_AF-A0A9W8EGH3-F1
#
_entry.id   AF-A0A9W8EGH3-F1
#
_cell.length_a   1.000
_cell.length_b   1.000
_cell.length_c   1.000
_cell.angle_alpha   90.00
_cell.angle_beta   90.00
_cell.angle_gamma   90.00
#
_symmetry.space_group_name_H-M   'P 1'
#
loop_
_entity.id
_entity.type
_entity.pdbx_description
1 polymer ?
#
loop_
_entity_poly.entity_id
_entity_poly.type
_entity_poly.pdbx_seq_one_letter_code
_entity_poly.pdbx_strand_id
1 'polypeptide(L)' 'MLKKTFTGAEPKRLIFIGDIHGSVKEFNRLLCTAKFKKDQDQVILVGDLVAKGPDSVAVVRRANQINAWA' A
#
# COMPACT_ATOMS: atom_id res chain seq x y z
N MET A 1 2.88 -10.29 -15.25
CA MET A 1 3.42 -9.08 -14.58
C MET A 1 2.66 -7.88 -15.15
N LEU A 2 1.72 -7.30 -14.40
CA LEU A 2 0.95 -6.14 -14.87
C LEU A 2 1.88 -4.92 -14.90
N LYS A 3 2.02 -4.29 -16.07
CA LYS A 3 2.75 -3.03 -16.19
C LYS A 3 1.91 -1.93 -15.54
N LYS A 4 2.32 -1.47 -14.35
CA LYS A 4 1.71 -0.33 -13.68
C LYS A 4 2.41 0.94 -14.16
N THR A 5 1.81 1.59 -15.16
CA THR A 5 2.35 2.81 -15.78
C THR A 5 1.68 4.04 -15.21
N PHE A 6 2.47 5.07 -14.94
CA PHE A 6 1.94 6.41 -14.74
C PHE A 6 1.43 6.94 -16.08
N THR A 7 0.12 6.98 -16.25
CA THR A 7 -0.49 7.79 -17.31
C THR A 7 -0.41 9.23 -16.82
N GLY A 8 0.41 10.06 -17.45
CA GLY A 8 0.70 11.45 -17.06
C GLY A 8 -0.46 12.43 -17.16
N ALA A 9 -1.69 11.98 -16.94
CA ALA A 9 -2.90 12.77 -17.01
C ALA A 9 -3.07 13.70 -15.80
N GLU A 10 -2.57 13.35 -14.61
CA GLU A 10 -2.59 14.22 -13.40
C GLU A 10 -1.46 13.85 -12.42
N PRO A 11 -0.84 14.82 -11.72
CA PRO A 11 0.16 14.53 -10.69
C PRO A 11 -0.50 13.84 -9.48
N LYS A 12 -0.14 12.58 -9.24
CA LYS A 12 -0.52 11.83 -8.03
C LYS A 12 0.57 11.89 -6.98
N ARG A 13 0.21 12.09 -5.71
CA ARG A 13 1.16 11.97 -4.59
C ARG A 13 1.53 10.50 -4.41
N LEU A 14 2.82 10.21 -4.33
CA LEU A 14 3.34 8.86 -4.11
C LEU A 14 3.63 8.64 -2.62
N ILE A 15 3.21 7.49 -2.10
CA ILE A 15 3.45 7.08 -0.71
C ILE A 15 4.20 5.75 -0.76
N PHE A 16 5.46 5.78 -0.35
CA PHE A 16 6.31 4.60 -0.25
C PHE A 16 6.25 4.04 1.18
N ILE A 17 5.99 2.75 1.30
CA ILE A 17 5.90 2.05 2.59
C ILE A 17 6.81 0.82 2.55
N GLY A 18 7.68 0.70 3.54
CA GLY A 18 8.58 -0.45 3.72
C GLY A 18 7.87 -1.67 4.30
N ASP A 19 8.58 -2.42 5.13
CA ASP A 19 8.10 -3.68 5.69
C ASP A 19 6.80 -3.50 6.51
N ILE A 20 5.78 -4.28 6.17
CA ILE A 20 4.52 -4.37 6.91
C ILE A 20 4.47 -5.66 7.73
N HIS A 21 5.09 -6.74 7.24
CA HIS A 21 5.24 -7.99 7.98
C HIS A 21 3.92 -8.48 8.61
N GLY A 22 2.82 -8.58 7.86
CA GLY A 22 1.54 -9.07 8.40
C GLY A 22 0.86 -8.17 9.43
N SER A 23 1.31 -6.92 9.62
CA SER A 23 0.80 -5.98 10.62
C SER A 23 -0.30 -5.06 10.05
N VAL A 24 -1.48 -5.63 9.77
CA VAL A 24 -2.57 -4.93 9.06
C VAL A 24 -3.14 -3.73 9.84
N LYS A 25 -3.13 -3.77 11.18
CA LYS A 25 -3.65 -2.67 12.02
C LYS A 25 -2.78 -1.43 11.90
N GLU A 26 -1.47 -1.62 11.99
CA GLU A 26 -0.44 -0.61 11.86
C GLU A 26 -0.45 -0.04 10.44
N PHE A 27 -0.58 -0.91 9.43
CA PHE A 27 -0.71 -0.48 8.05
C PHE A 27 -1.93 0.44 7.84
N ASN A 28 -3.11 0.07 8.35
CA ASN A 28 -4.30 0.91 8.29
C ASN A 28 -4.14 2.23 9.06
N ARG A 29 -3.49 2.18 10.24
CA ARG A 29 -3.19 3.37 11.03
C ARG A 29 -2.25 4.32 10.29
N LEU A 30 -1.21 3.79 9.65
CA LEU A 30 -0.26 4.57 8.84
C LEU A 30 -0.97 5.27 7.67
N LEU A 31 -1.82 4.56 6.93
CA LEU A 31 -2.62 5.15 5.85
C LEU A 31 -3.54 6.26 6.34
N CYS A 32 -4.16 6.09 7.52
CA CYS A 32 -4.97 7.12 8.15
C CYS A 32 -4.14 8.36 8.53
N THR A 33 -3.00 8.16 9.19
CA THR A 33 -2.07 9.25 9.57
C THR A 33 -1.55 10.01 8.35
N ALA A 34 -1.22 9.29 7.27
CA ALA A 34 -0.78 9.88 6.00
C ALA A 34 -1.92 10.59 5.23
N LYS A 35 -3.16 10.51 5.74
CA LYS A 35 -4.38 11.00 5.11
C LYS A 35 -4.51 10.46 3.68
N PHE A 36 -4.28 9.16 3.52
CA PHE A 36 -4.34 8.48 2.24
C PHE A 36 -5.72 8.66 1.59
N LYS A 37 -5.73 9.11 0.33
CA LYS A 37 -6.89 9.27 -0.52
C LYS A 37 -6.68 8.44 -1.79
N LYS A 38 -7.47 7.38 -1.94
CA LYS A 38 -7.34 6.41 -3.05
C LYS A 38 -7.38 7.05 -4.45
N ASP A 39 -8.10 8.16 -4.61
CA ASP A 39 -8.26 8.82 -5.90
C ASP A 39 -7.12 9.80 -6.23
N GLN A 40 -6.36 10.25 -5.22
CA GLN A 40 -5.31 11.28 -5.35
C GLN A 40 -3.90 10.72 -5.11
N ASP A 41 -3.80 9.63 -4.37
CA ASP A 41 -2.54 9.03 -3.94
C ASP A 41 -2.31 7.66 -4.58
N GLN A 42 -1.04 7.31 -4.77
CA GLN A 42 -0.62 5.97 -5.12
C GLN A 42 0.32 5.41 -4.05
N VAL A 43 -0.05 4.28 -3.46
CA VAL A 43 0.78 3.55 -2.51
C VAL A 43 1.70 2.58 -3.26
N ILE A 44 2.98 2.60 -2.91
CA ILE A 44 4.03 1.71 -3.41
C ILE A 44 4.66 1.01 -2.20
N LEU A 45 4.55 -0.32 -2.18
CA LEU A 45 5.09 -1.19 -1.15
C LEU A 45 6.46 -1.65 -1.64
N VAL A 46 7.50 -1.28 -0.89
CA VAL A 46 8.91 -1.55 -1.26
C VAL A 46 9.57 -2.60 -0.36
N GLY A 47 8.85 -3.10 0.63
CA GLY A 47 9.32 -4.09 1.59
C GLY A 47 8.36 -5.26 1.75
N ASP A 48 8.58 -6.07 2.78
CA ASP A 48 7.86 -7.32 2.98
C ASP A 48 6.44 -7.09 3.49
N LEU A 49 5.44 -7.54 2.72
CA LEU A 49 4.03 -7.51 3.16
C LEU A 49 3.71 -8.57 4.20
N VAL A 50 4.43 -9.69 4.17
CA VAL A 50 4.09 -10.94 4.86
C VAL A 50 5.17 -11.35 5.86
N ALA A 51 4.91 -12.45 6.56
CA ALA A 51 5.75 -13.05 7.59
C ALA A 51 5.90 -12.19 8.87
N LYS A 52 6.36 -12.82 9.96
CA LYS A 52 6.62 -12.26 11.31
C LYS A 52 5.42 -11.71 12.08
N GLY A 53 4.48 -11.02 11.46
CA GLY A 53 3.31 -10.48 12.13
C GLY A 53 2.06 -11.36 12.05
N PRO A 54 0.97 -10.90 12.67
CA PRO A 54 -0.16 -11.75 13.04
C PRO A 54 -1.09 -12.10 11.87
N ASP A 55 -1.13 -11.31 10.79
CA ASP A 55 -2.10 -11.52 9.70
C ASP A 55 -1.58 -11.06 8.32
N SER A 56 -0.78 -11.92 7.70
CA SER A 56 -0.26 -11.70 6.34
C SER A 56 -1.37 -11.63 5.28
N VAL A 57 -2.43 -12.42 5.43
CA VAL A 57 -3.53 -12.47 4.45
C VAL A 57 -4.31 -11.17 4.44
N ALA A 58 -4.58 -10.58 5.61
CA ALA A 58 -5.26 -9.30 5.70
C ALA A 58 -4.43 -8.16 5.10
N VAL A 59 -3.10 -8.16 5.25
CA VAL A 59 -2.23 -7.16 4.60
C VAL A 59 -2.34 -7.25 3.08
N VAL A 60 -2.22 -8.46 2.50
CA VAL A 60 -2.33 -8.64 1.04
C VAL A 60 -3.71 -8.25 0.53
N ARG A 61 -4.78 -8.66 1.24
CA ARG A 61 -6.16 -8.23 0.91
C ARG A 61 -6.28 -6.71 0.94
N ARG A 62 -5.72 -6.06 1.95
CA ARG A 62 -5.78 -4.61 2.09
C ARG A 62 -5.00 -3.90 0.97
N ALA A 63 -3.79 -4.36 0.66
CA ALA A 63 -2.99 -3.85 -0.45
C ALA A 63 -3.76 -3.94 -1.78
N ASN A 64 -4.46 -5.05 -2.02
CA ASN A 64 -5.31 -5.22 -3.19
C ASN A 64 -6.51 -4.25 -3.19
N GLN A 65 -7.22 -4.10 -2.07
CA GLN A 65 -8.37 -3.19 -1.95
C GLN A 65 -8.03 -1.73 -2.29
N ILE A 66 -6.81 -1.29 -1.95
CA ILE A 66 -6.35 0.08 -2.21
C ILE A 66 -5.59 0.21 -3.53
N ASN A 67 -5.50 -0.86 -4.33
CA ASN A 67 -4.72 -0.91 -5.58
C ASN A 67 -3.25 -0.52 -5.37
N ALA A 68 -2.64 -0.96 -4.27
CA ALA A 68 -1.22 -0.74 -3.99
C ALA A 68 -0.33 -1.39 -5.06
N TRP A 69 0.84 -0.81 -5.28
CA TRP A 69 1.89 -1.39 -6.11
C TRP A 69 2.83 -2.15 -5.19
N ALA A 70 3.11 -3.41 -5.53
CA ALA A 70 3.94 -4.34 -4.78
C ALA A 70 4.56 -5.31 -5.79
#